data_AF-A0A257PCW4-F1
#
_entry.id   AF-A0A257PCW4-F1
#
_cell.length_a   1.000
_cell.length_b   1.000
_cell.length_c   1.000
_cell.angle_alpha   90.00
_cell.angle_beta   90.00
_cell.angle_gamma   90.00
#
_symmetry.space_group_name_H-M   'P 1'
#
loop_
_entity.id
_entity.type
_entity.pdbx_description
1 polymer ?
#
loop_
_entity_poly.entity_id
_entity_poly.type
_entity_poly.pdbx_seq_one_letter_code
_entity_poly.pdbx_strand_id
1 'polypeptide(L)'
;MRSFAFSAPATAQDALAQGAGGTFIGGGTTLIDLMKLDVLRPSRLVDVTGIEGLREISFTEGAVHFGALVTMAQAAADAELQRLYPVLAETLALAASAQLRNMATLGGNVLQRTRCAYFRDARTPECNKRAPGSGCAALTGNSRAHAILGTGAHCIATYPGDWAQALIALDAEVEILSAAGQRMMKFSNLHRLPGDTPHQETNLAPGELITGFTVRGPWPRSRYVKIRDRESYEFGLATAAVALRLEAGTVAEARIGLVGVLHQALRELG
;
A
#
# COMPACT_ATOMS: atom_id res chain seq x y z
N MET A 1 1.94 21.84 -10.73
CA MET A 1 2.19 21.57 -9.30
C MET A 1 2.24 22.90 -8.57
N ARG A 2 1.68 22.96 -7.36
CA ARG A 2 1.78 24.16 -6.51
C ARG A 2 3.16 24.22 -5.85
N SER A 3 3.59 25.41 -5.44
CA SER A 3 4.82 25.58 -4.66
C SER A 3 4.68 24.91 -3.29
N PHE A 4 5.78 24.33 -2.80
CA PHE A 4 5.86 23.67 -1.50
C PHE A 4 7.24 23.89 -0.88
N ALA A 5 7.31 23.89 0.45
CA ALA A 5 8.57 23.80 1.18
C ALA A 5 9.10 22.35 1.12
N PHE A 6 10.42 22.19 1.16
CA PHE A 6 11.08 20.89 1.15
C PHE A 6 12.11 20.80 2.26
N SER A 7 12.19 19.66 2.93
CA SER A 7 13.23 19.35 3.91
C SER A 7 13.62 17.87 3.84
N ALA A 8 14.86 17.57 4.22
CA ALA A 8 15.42 16.21 4.25
C ALA A 8 16.12 15.97 5.60
N PRO A 9 15.35 15.70 6.67
CA PRO A 9 15.91 15.40 7.98
C PRO A 9 16.73 14.10 7.99
N ALA A 10 17.73 14.04 8.86
CA ALA A 10 18.62 12.88 8.99
C ALA A 10 18.00 11.75 9.84
N THR A 11 17.07 12.08 10.75
CA THR A 11 16.49 11.11 11.69
C THR A 11 14.96 11.02 11.56
N ALA A 12 14.39 9.90 12.00
CA ALA A 12 12.94 9.72 12.05
C ALA A 12 12.27 10.70 13.02
N GLN A 13 12.93 11.04 14.13
CA GLN A 13 12.45 12.00 15.11
C GLN A 13 12.35 13.42 14.49
N ASP A 14 13.39 13.84 13.76
CA ASP A 14 13.38 15.12 13.06
C ASP A 14 12.33 15.17 11.94
N ALA A 15 12.11 14.04 11.26
CA ALA A 15 11.04 13.90 10.28
C ALA A 15 9.66 14.07 10.92
N LEU A 16 9.42 13.45 12.07
CA LEU A 16 8.14 13.56 12.78
C LEU A 16 7.85 14.99 13.25
N ALA A 17 8.86 15.70 13.76
CA ALA A 17 8.73 17.10 14.16
C ALA A 17 8.25 18.00 13.00
N GLN A 18 8.57 17.61 11.76
CA GLN A 18 8.17 18.33 10.54
C GLN A 18 6.94 17.72 9.86
N GLY A 19 6.59 16.48 10.19
CA GLY A 19 5.49 15.70 9.61
C GLY A 19 4.10 16.14 10.11
N ALA A 20 3.99 16.72 11.30
CA ALA A 20 2.73 17.20 11.85
C ALA A 20 2.02 18.28 10.98
N GLY A 21 2.74 18.90 10.03
CA GLY A 21 2.19 19.82 9.02
C GLY A 21 2.70 19.56 7.61
N GLY A 22 3.26 18.38 7.35
CA GLY A 22 3.91 18.02 6.08
C GLY A 22 3.46 16.67 5.55
N THR A 23 3.82 16.37 4.31
CA THR A 23 3.64 15.04 3.72
C THR A 23 4.99 14.37 3.54
N PHE A 24 5.14 13.17 4.09
CA PHE A 24 6.36 12.38 3.88
C PHE A 24 6.50 11.96 2.41
N ILE A 25 7.71 12.07 1.88
CA ILE A 25 8.05 11.58 0.54
C ILE A 25 9.11 10.49 0.65
N GLY A 26 8.76 9.28 0.21
CA GLY A 26 9.70 8.20 -0.08
C GLY A 26 10.12 8.24 -1.54
N GLY A 27 9.80 7.20 -2.30
CA GLY A 27 10.11 7.11 -3.73
C GLY A 27 9.41 8.12 -4.66
N GLY A 28 8.43 8.88 -4.17
CA GLY A 28 7.70 9.90 -4.95
C GLY A 28 6.76 9.38 -6.05
N THR A 29 6.76 8.08 -6.36
CA THR A 29 6.07 7.48 -7.53
C THR A 29 4.55 7.65 -7.53
N THR A 30 3.91 7.79 -6.35
CA THR A 30 2.49 8.16 -6.23
C THR A 30 2.31 9.64 -5.93
N LEU A 31 3.08 10.18 -4.97
CA LEU A 31 2.89 11.53 -4.47
C LEU A 31 3.12 12.59 -5.54
N ILE A 32 4.26 12.52 -6.26
CA ILE A 32 4.62 13.51 -7.29
C ILE A 32 3.64 13.44 -8.47
N ASP A 33 3.19 12.24 -8.84
CA ASP A 33 2.16 12.04 -9.87
C ASP A 33 0.86 12.77 -9.49
N LEU A 34 0.34 12.55 -8.28
CA LEU A 34 -0.89 13.21 -7.83
C LEU A 34 -0.72 14.72 -7.58
N MET A 35 0.48 15.19 -7.27
CA MET A 35 0.77 16.63 -7.21
C MET A 35 0.76 17.27 -8.60
N LYS A 36 1.28 16.59 -9.62
CA LYS A 36 1.24 17.07 -11.02
C LYS A 36 -0.19 17.21 -11.52
N LEU A 37 -1.07 16.32 -11.09
CA LEU A 37 -2.51 16.35 -11.37
C LEU A 37 -3.30 17.35 -10.51
N ASP A 38 -2.63 18.09 -9.61
CA ASP A 38 -3.23 19.01 -8.64
C ASP A 38 -4.27 18.35 -7.71
N VAL A 39 -4.21 17.03 -7.56
CA VAL A 39 -5.05 16.22 -6.66
C VAL A 39 -4.53 16.28 -5.23
N LEU A 40 -3.20 16.17 -5.05
CA LEU A 40 -2.54 16.39 -3.78
C LEU A 40 -1.82 17.73 -3.80
N ARG A 41 -2.04 18.55 -2.76
CA ARG A 41 -1.56 19.93 -2.67
C ARG A 41 -0.84 20.18 -1.34
N PRO A 42 0.17 19.37 -0.98
CA PRO A 42 0.91 19.60 0.25
C PRO A 42 1.65 20.94 0.17
N SER A 43 1.63 21.72 1.26
CA SER A 43 2.43 22.94 1.39
C SER A 43 3.88 22.64 1.80
N ARG A 44 4.16 21.42 2.28
CA ARG A 44 5.48 20.94 2.70
C ARG A 44 5.66 19.46 2.38
N LEU A 45 6.82 19.12 1.83
CA LEU A 45 7.31 17.76 1.70
C LEU A 45 8.48 17.51 2.66
N VAL A 46 8.46 16.37 3.32
CA VAL A 46 9.53 15.90 4.22
C VAL A 46 10.11 14.62 3.63
N ASP A 47 11.31 14.71 3.08
CA ASP A 47 12.01 13.57 2.49
C ASP A 47 12.53 12.65 3.59
N VAL A 48 12.02 11.41 3.57
CA VAL A 48 12.39 10.38 4.54
C VAL A 48 13.43 9.43 3.98
N THR A 49 13.82 9.56 2.72
CA THR A 49 14.73 8.62 2.05
C THR A 49 16.14 8.62 2.66
N GLY A 50 16.56 9.69 3.31
CA GLY A 50 17.86 9.78 3.98
C GLY A 50 17.94 9.08 5.35
N ILE A 51 16.83 8.63 5.92
CA ILE A 51 16.79 8.08 7.28
C ILE A 51 17.39 6.67 7.31
N GLU A 52 18.38 6.48 8.18
CA GLU A 52 19.07 5.19 8.39
C GLU A 52 18.18 4.18 9.15
N GLY A 53 18.52 2.89 9.03
CA GLY A 53 17.82 1.80 9.74
C GLY A 53 16.44 1.42 9.19
N LEU A 54 15.96 2.07 8.12
CA LEU A 54 14.67 1.76 7.49
C LEU A 54 14.81 1.06 6.13
N ARG A 55 16.01 0.62 5.75
CA ARG A 55 16.33 0.07 4.40
C ARG A 55 16.71 -1.41 4.42
N GLU A 56 16.53 -2.06 5.56
CA GLU A 56 16.99 -3.42 5.79
C GLU A 56 15.85 -4.42 5.64
N ILE A 57 16.19 -5.61 5.18
CA ILE A 57 15.36 -6.80 5.27
C ILE A 57 16.11 -7.74 6.21
N SER A 58 15.45 -8.21 7.26
CA SER A 58 16.06 -9.13 8.22
C SER A 58 15.17 -10.33 8.49
N PHE A 59 15.80 -11.49 8.65
CA PHE A 59 15.12 -12.74 8.95
C PHE A 59 15.48 -13.15 10.38
N THR A 60 14.47 -13.50 11.15
CA THR A 60 14.62 -14.06 12.49
C THR A 60 13.99 -15.46 12.52
N GLU A 61 14.14 -16.17 13.64
CA GLU A 61 13.46 -17.46 13.81
C GLU A 61 11.93 -17.28 13.81
N GLY A 62 11.32 -17.48 12.65
CA GLY A 62 9.86 -17.47 12.46
C GLY A 62 9.26 -16.16 11.94
N ALA A 63 10.07 -15.17 11.54
CA ALA A 63 9.56 -13.94 10.94
C ALA A 63 10.54 -13.30 9.95
N VAL A 64 9.99 -12.45 9.08
CA VAL A 64 10.76 -11.49 8.27
C VAL A 64 10.32 -10.07 8.63
N HIS A 65 11.31 -9.19 8.78
CA HIS A 65 11.12 -7.75 8.97
C HIS A 65 11.58 -7.00 7.72
N PHE A 66 10.83 -5.95 7.38
CA PHE A 66 11.16 -5.02 6.32
C PHE A 66 11.16 -3.60 6.86
N GLY A 67 12.24 -2.86 6.64
CA GLY A 67 12.22 -1.41 6.79
C GLY A 67 11.33 -0.73 5.74
N ALA A 68 10.66 0.36 6.10
CA ALA A 68 9.71 1.05 5.23
C ALA A 68 10.34 1.68 3.97
N LEU A 69 11.65 1.92 3.96
CA LEU A 69 12.42 2.48 2.85
C LEU A 69 13.11 1.42 1.99
N VAL A 70 12.96 0.13 2.30
CA VAL A 70 13.26 -0.95 1.36
C VAL A 70 12.49 -0.66 0.07
N THR A 71 13.17 -0.73 -1.07
CA THR A 71 12.51 -0.57 -2.37
C THR A 71 11.80 -1.86 -2.78
N MET A 72 10.74 -1.73 -3.59
CA MET A 72 10.05 -2.89 -4.13
C MET A 72 11.00 -3.80 -4.92
N ALA A 73 11.98 -3.23 -5.63
CA ALA A 73 12.98 -3.99 -6.37
C ALA A 73 13.90 -4.81 -5.46
N GLN A 74 14.40 -4.22 -4.37
CA GLN A 74 15.24 -4.92 -3.39
C GLN A 74 14.49 -6.11 -2.78
N ALA A 75 13.29 -5.88 -2.26
CA ALA A 75 12.49 -6.95 -1.65
C ALA A 75 12.09 -8.04 -2.66
N ALA A 76 11.70 -7.66 -3.90
CA ALA A 76 11.36 -8.65 -4.93
C ALA A 76 12.55 -9.54 -5.34
N ALA A 77 13.79 -9.03 -5.25
CA ALA A 77 15.01 -9.73 -5.65
C ALA A 77 15.69 -10.50 -4.51
N ASP A 78 15.19 -10.38 -3.27
CA ASP A 78 15.78 -11.06 -2.12
C ASP A 78 15.57 -12.57 -2.21
N ALA A 79 16.68 -13.32 -2.30
CA ALA A 79 16.64 -14.77 -2.53
C ALA A 79 16.03 -15.54 -1.35
N GLU A 80 16.22 -15.07 -0.12
CA GLU A 80 15.65 -15.70 1.05
C GLU A 80 14.14 -15.43 1.13
N LEU A 81 13.69 -14.23 0.77
CA LEU A 81 12.27 -13.90 0.66
C LEU A 81 11.59 -14.75 -0.41
N GLN A 82 12.20 -14.88 -1.60
CA GLN A 82 11.65 -15.73 -2.67
C GLN A 82 11.49 -17.19 -2.24
N ARG A 83 12.39 -17.69 -1.37
CA ARG A 83 12.36 -19.06 -0.85
C ARG A 83 11.33 -19.23 0.27
N LEU A 84 11.32 -18.33 1.25
CA LEU A 84 10.54 -18.45 2.48
C LEU A 84 9.13 -17.87 2.37
N TYR A 85 8.95 -16.82 1.57
CA TYR A 85 7.69 -16.10 1.38
C TYR A 85 7.47 -15.69 -0.09
N PRO A 86 7.41 -16.65 -1.04
CA PRO A 86 7.32 -16.33 -2.47
C PRO A 86 6.23 -15.31 -2.82
N VAL A 87 5.06 -15.38 -2.20
CA VAL A 87 3.95 -14.44 -2.46
C VAL A 87 4.28 -12.97 -2.16
N LEU A 88 5.14 -12.68 -1.17
CA LEU A 88 5.60 -11.31 -0.89
C LEU A 88 6.51 -10.80 -2.01
N ALA A 89 7.41 -11.64 -2.52
CA ALA A 89 8.30 -11.29 -3.63
C ALA A 89 7.52 -11.15 -4.95
N GLU A 90 6.61 -12.08 -5.26
CA GLU A 90 5.83 -12.13 -6.50
C GLU A 90 4.90 -10.91 -6.65
N THR A 91 4.21 -10.51 -5.57
CA THR A 91 3.35 -9.32 -5.58
C THR A 91 4.12 -8.03 -5.87
N LEU A 92 5.39 -7.95 -5.45
CA LEU A 92 6.27 -6.83 -5.78
C LEU A 92 6.80 -6.91 -7.21
N ALA A 93 7.24 -8.09 -7.65
CA ALA A 93 7.82 -8.30 -8.98
C ALA A 93 6.82 -8.04 -10.12
N LEU A 94 5.55 -8.40 -9.93
CA LEU A 94 4.47 -8.24 -10.92
C LEU A 94 3.80 -6.85 -10.91
N ALA A 95 4.24 -5.96 -10.01
CA ALA A 95 3.76 -4.59 -9.90
C ALA A 95 4.59 -3.61 -10.75
N ALA A 96 3.90 -2.69 -11.44
CA ALA A 96 4.50 -1.56 -12.15
C ALA A 96 5.61 -1.95 -13.16
N SER A 97 6.51 -1.02 -13.46
CA SER A 97 7.74 -1.24 -14.24
C SER A 97 8.96 -1.36 -13.33
N ALA A 98 10.09 -1.86 -13.86
CA ALA A 98 11.33 -1.98 -13.10
C ALA A 98 11.81 -0.62 -12.54
N GLN A 99 11.70 0.45 -13.32
CA GLN A 99 12.08 1.80 -12.93
C GLN A 99 11.24 2.28 -11.74
N LEU A 100 9.93 2.06 -11.78
CA LEU A 100 9.05 2.40 -10.67
C LEU A 100 9.36 1.57 -9.43
N ARG A 101 9.70 0.28 -9.58
CA ARG A 101 10.09 -0.58 -8.46
C ARG A 101 11.42 -0.20 -7.81
N ASN A 102 12.35 0.33 -8.60
CA ASN A 102 13.63 0.86 -8.08
C ASN A 102 13.46 2.12 -7.23
N MET A 103 12.38 2.88 -7.46
CA MET A 103 12.09 4.10 -6.70
C MET A 103 11.12 3.84 -5.54
N ALA A 104 10.06 3.05 -5.78
CA ALA A 104 8.98 2.87 -4.83
C ALA A 104 9.45 2.13 -3.58
N THR A 105 9.28 2.76 -2.42
CA THR A 105 9.54 2.16 -1.12
C THR A 105 8.33 1.36 -0.63
N LEU A 106 8.53 0.38 0.26
CA LEU A 106 7.45 -0.43 0.82
C LEU A 106 6.42 0.41 1.59
N GLY A 107 6.88 1.37 2.41
CA GLY A 107 6.01 2.31 3.11
C GLY A 107 5.18 3.18 2.16
N GLY A 108 5.79 3.65 1.07
CA GLY A 108 5.07 4.39 0.03
C GLY A 108 4.12 3.52 -0.81
N ASN A 109 4.46 2.24 -1.00
CA ASN A 109 3.65 1.28 -1.75
C ASN A 109 2.30 1.03 -1.07
N VAL A 110 2.30 0.83 0.26
CA VAL A 110 1.06 0.55 1.01
C VAL A 110 0.17 1.79 1.18
N LEU A 111 0.73 3.00 0.97
CA LEU A 111 0.01 4.28 1.03
C LEU A 111 -0.33 4.82 -0.37
N GLN A 112 -0.18 4.02 -1.42
CA GLN A 112 -0.57 4.46 -2.76
C GLN A 112 -2.09 4.68 -2.85
N ARG A 113 -2.51 5.63 -3.67
CA ARG A 113 -3.92 5.98 -3.83
C ARG A 113 -4.55 5.30 -5.04
N THR A 114 -5.89 5.29 -5.05
CA THR A 114 -6.70 4.69 -6.13
C THR A 114 -6.36 5.21 -7.53
N ARG A 115 -6.61 4.36 -8.54
CA ARG A 115 -6.45 4.68 -9.97
C ARG A 115 -7.74 5.12 -10.65
N CYS A 116 -8.82 5.30 -9.89
CA CYS A 116 -10.09 5.88 -10.38
C CYS A 116 -9.82 7.15 -11.22
N ALA A 117 -10.25 7.16 -12.48
CA ALA A 117 -10.00 8.26 -13.41
C ALA A 117 -10.62 9.58 -12.92
N TYR A 118 -11.83 9.52 -12.35
CA TYR A 118 -12.54 10.67 -11.76
C TYR A 118 -11.84 11.26 -10.54
N PHE A 119 -11.20 10.42 -9.73
CA PHE A 119 -10.38 10.89 -8.61
C PHE A 119 -9.13 11.62 -9.11
N ARG A 120 -8.51 11.09 -10.16
CA ARG A 120 -7.24 11.58 -10.72
C ARG A 120 -7.40 12.81 -11.62
N ASP A 121 -8.57 13.04 -12.18
CA ASP A 121 -8.89 14.28 -12.88
C ASP A 121 -9.47 15.32 -11.91
N ALA A 122 -8.65 16.29 -11.53
CA ALA A 122 -9.05 17.38 -10.63
C ALA A 122 -10.19 18.26 -11.20
N ARG A 123 -10.48 18.18 -12.50
CA ARG A 123 -11.59 18.91 -13.14
C ARG A 123 -12.95 18.24 -12.97
N THR A 124 -12.99 16.93 -12.64
CA THR A 124 -14.25 16.23 -12.35
C THR A 124 -14.80 16.76 -11.03
N PRO A 125 -15.95 17.45 -10.94
CA PRO A 125 -16.39 18.00 -9.66
C PRO A 125 -16.82 16.92 -8.66
N GLU A 126 -17.40 15.80 -9.11
CA GLU A 126 -18.01 14.78 -8.25
C GLU A 126 -17.00 13.70 -7.82
N CYS A 127 -16.31 13.94 -6.71
CA CYS A 127 -15.47 12.94 -6.07
C CYS A 127 -15.40 13.13 -4.55
N ASN A 128 -16.23 12.41 -3.79
CA ASN A 128 -16.26 12.43 -2.32
C ASN A 128 -14.90 12.12 -1.67
N LYS A 129 -14.05 11.33 -2.35
CA LYS A 129 -12.69 10.99 -1.90
C LYS A 129 -11.71 12.17 -1.99
N ARG A 130 -12.00 13.17 -2.83
CA ARG A 130 -11.21 14.41 -2.98
C ARG A 130 -11.88 15.61 -2.31
N ALA A 131 -13.19 15.73 -2.43
CA ALA A 131 -14.01 16.78 -1.85
C ALA A 131 -15.28 16.14 -1.22
N PRO A 132 -15.32 15.93 0.11
CA PRO A 132 -16.46 15.31 0.77
C PRO A 132 -17.78 16.02 0.45
N GLY A 133 -18.84 15.25 0.15
CA GLY A 133 -20.16 15.77 -0.20
C GLY A 133 -20.35 16.13 -1.67
N SER A 134 -19.30 16.09 -2.51
CA SER A 134 -19.40 16.42 -3.94
C SER A 134 -20.04 15.33 -4.81
N GLY A 135 -20.29 14.13 -4.28
CA GLY A 135 -20.82 12.99 -5.03
C GLY A 135 -19.74 12.05 -5.58
N CYS A 136 -20.14 11.04 -6.36
CA CYS A 136 -19.22 10.06 -6.94
C CYS A 136 -19.54 9.81 -8.41
N ALA A 137 -18.80 10.46 -9.32
CA ALA A 137 -18.98 10.29 -10.76
C ALA A 137 -18.83 8.84 -11.25
N ALA A 138 -18.09 8.00 -10.52
CA ALA A 138 -17.88 6.60 -10.88
C ALA A 138 -19.14 5.74 -10.76
N LEU A 139 -20.12 6.12 -9.95
CA LEU A 139 -21.35 5.31 -9.74
C LEU A 139 -22.21 5.23 -10.99
N THR A 140 -22.29 6.33 -11.75
CA THR A 140 -23.10 6.43 -12.97
C THR A 140 -22.23 6.53 -14.23
N GLY A 141 -20.90 6.53 -14.07
CA GLY A 141 -19.93 6.64 -15.15
C GLY A 141 -19.29 5.31 -15.53
N ASN A 142 -18.07 5.37 -16.07
CA ASN A 142 -17.29 4.17 -16.38
C ASN A 142 -16.74 3.55 -15.09
N SER A 143 -17.35 2.44 -14.70
CA SER A 143 -17.05 1.71 -13.47
C SER A 143 -16.24 0.43 -13.69
N ARG A 144 -15.74 0.14 -14.90
CA ARG A 144 -15.08 -1.17 -15.21
C ARG A 144 -13.97 -1.56 -14.24
N ALA A 145 -13.14 -0.60 -13.84
CA ALA A 145 -11.98 -0.83 -12.95
C ALA A 145 -12.27 -0.55 -11.46
N HIS A 146 -13.55 -0.43 -11.09
CA HIS A 146 -13.98 -0.09 -9.73
C HIS A 146 -14.34 -1.34 -8.92
N ALA A 147 -14.40 -1.18 -7.60
CA ALA A 147 -14.57 -2.27 -6.67
C ALA A 147 -16.00 -2.83 -6.78
N ILE A 148 -16.12 -4.13 -6.57
CA ILE A 148 -17.40 -4.85 -6.50
C ILE A 148 -17.75 -5.26 -5.07
N LEU A 149 -16.77 -5.33 -4.14
CA LEU A 149 -17.04 -5.52 -2.71
C LEU A 149 -16.35 -4.44 -1.85
N GLY A 150 -16.83 -4.29 -0.62
CA GLY A 150 -16.33 -3.28 0.32
C GLY A 150 -16.56 -1.84 -0.17
N THR A 151 -17.58 -1.63 -1.00
CA THR A 151 -17.95 -0.32 -1.57
C THR A 151 -19.01 0.38 -0.74
N GLY A 152 -19.39 1.60 -1.13
CA GLY A 152 -20.54 2.30 -0.57
C GLY A 152 -21.10 3.35 -1.51
N ALA A 153 -22.23 3.95 -1.12
CA ALA A 153 -22.90 5.02 -1.89
C ALA A 153 -22.02 6.26 -2.11
N HIS A 154 -20.95 6.44 -1.32
CA HIS A 154 -20.06 7.58 -1.43
C HIS A 154 -18.80 7.32 -2.24
N CYS A 155 -18.38 6.06 -2.43
CA CYS A 155 -17.19 5.72 -3.21
C CYS A 155 -17.13 4.23 -3.56
N ILE A 156 -16.84 3.93 -4.83
CA ILE A 156 -16.62 2.57 -5.34
C ILE A 156 -15.17 2.34 -5.80
N ALA A 157 -14.23 3.22 -5.41
CA ALA A 157 -12.84 3.11 -5.83
C ALA A 157 -12.20 1.79 -5.35
N THR A 158 -11.29 1.21 -6.12
CA THR A 158 -10.40 0.13 -5.68
C THR A 158 -9.15 0.67 -5.00
N TYR A 159 -8.61 -0.06 -4.04
CA TYR A 159 -7.21 0.08 -3.65
C TYR A 159 -6.34 -0.71 -4.64
N PRO A 160 -5.26 -0.15 -5.23
CA PRO A 160 -4.58 -0.80 -6.35
C PRO A 160 -3.32 -1.59 -5.98
N GLY A 161 -2.92 -1.61 -4.71
CA GLY A 161 -1.61 -2.14 -4.30
C GLY A 161 -1.56 -3.66 -4.23
N ASP A 162 -0.68 -4.27 -5.04
CA ASP A 162 -0.50 -5.72 -5.12
C ASP A 162 0.02 -6.31 -3.79
N TRP A 163 1.07 -5.72 -3.20
CA TRP A 163 1.76 -6.25 -2.00
C TRP A 163 0.90 -6.28 -0.74
N ALA A 164 -0.03 -5.32 -0.60
CA ALA A 164 -0.97 -5.28 0.52
C ALA A 164 -1.82 -6.56 0.64
N GLN A 165 -2.08 -7.26 -0.47
CA GLN A 165 -2.79 -8.56 -0.44
C GLN A 165 -2.00 -9.61 0.29
N ALA A 166 -0.71 -9.72 0.00
CA ALA A 166 0.16 -10.68 0.65
C ALA A 166 0.30 -10.32 2.14
N LEU A 167 0.41 -9.03 2.47
CA LEU A 167 0.45 -8.59 3.87
C LEU A 167 -0.82 -8.95 4.64
N ILE A 168 -2.02 -8.74 4.06
CA ILE A 168 -3.27 -9.13 4.70
C ILE A 168 -3.43 -10.64 4.77
N ALA A 169 -3.14 -11.36 3.68
CA ALA A 169 -3.18 -12.81 3.66
C ALA A 169 -2.29 -13.38 4.76
N LEU A 170 -1.07 -12.85 4.94
CA LEU A 170 -0.11 -13.37 5.91
C LEU A 170 -0.24 -12.79 7.33
N ASP A 171 -1.30 -12.01 7.62
CA ASP A 171 -1.53 -11.36 8.93
C ASP A 171 -0.33 -10.51 9.39
N ALA A 172 0.22 -9.74 8.45
CA ALA A 172 1.35 -8.85 8.70
C ALA A 172 1.02 -7.77 9.75
N GLU A 173 2.06 -7.25 10.37
CA GLU A 173 2.00 -6.08 11.25
C GLU A 173 2.77 -4.93 10.62
N VAL A 174 2.28 -3.70 10.82
CA VAL A 174 2.95 -2.46 10.43
C VAL A 174 3.45 -1.74 11.68
N GLU A 175 4.71 -1.31 11.61
CA GLU A 175 5.38 -0.49 12.62
C GLU A 175 5.16 0.98 12.30
N ILE A 176 4.68 1.73 13.30
CA ILE A 176 4.33 3.13 13.16
C ILE A 176 5.05 3.91 14.25
N LEU A 177 5.77 4.95 13.85
CA LEU A 177 6.42 5.89 14.74
C LEU A 177 5.65 7.22 14.76
N SER A 178 5.53 7.80 15.94
CA SER A 178 4.87 9.09 16.18
C SER A 178 5.61 9.88 17.26
N ALA A 179 5.19 11.11 17.52
CA ALA A 179 5.70 11.89 18.65
C ALA A 179 5.42 11.23 20.01
N ALA A 180 4.41 10.36 20.11
CA ALA A 180 4.08 9.61 21.31
C ALA A 180 4.91 8.31 21.47
N GLY A 181 5.76 7.98 20.49
CA GLY A 181 6.55 6.76 20.45
C GLY A 181 6.12 5.80 19.34
N GLN A 182 6.59 4.57 19.44
CA GLN A 182 6.36 3.51 18.47
C GLN A 182 5.16 2.65 18.86
N ARG A 183 4.37 2.22 17.87
CA ARG A 183 3.28 1.27 18.03
C ARG A 183 3.22 0.29 16.87
N MET A 184 2.60 -0.85 17.13
CA MET A 184 2.26 -1.87 16.13
C MET A 184 0.78 -1.79 15.77
N MET A 185 0.46 -2.08 14.51
CA MET A 185 -0.90 -2.25 14.04
C MET A 185 -0.98 -3.49 13.14
N LYS A 186 -2.02 -4.32 13.28
CA LYS A 186 -2.30 -5.34 12.27
C LYS A 186 -2.51 -4.68 10.91
N PHE A 187 -1.86 -5.16 9.87
CA PHE A 187 -1.92 -4.54 8.55
C PHE A 187 -3.34 -4.53 7.98
N SER A 188 -4.17 -5.52 8.34
CA SER A 188 -5.61 -5.53 8.03
C SER A 188 -6.40 -4.33 8.57
N ASN A 189 -5.87 -3.64 9.58
CA ASN A 189 -6.44 -2.43 10.14
C ASN A 189 -5.83 -1.15 9.54
N LEU A 190 -4.87 -1.24 8.61
CA LEU A 190 -4.25 -0.05 8.03
C LEU A 190 -5.24 0.72 7.17
N HIS A 191 -5.85 0.05 6.18
CA HIS A 191 -6.81 0.66 5.25
C HIS A 191 -8.22 0.64 5.82
N ARG A 192 -9.01 1.64 5.43
CA ARG A 192 -10.41 1.78 5.84
C ARG A 192 -11.36 1.49 4.69
N LEU A 193 -12.51 0.89 5.01
CA LEU A 193 -13.66 0.90 4.11
C LEU A 193 -14.11 2.36 3.88
N PRO A 194 -14.69 2.67 2.71
CA PRO A 194 -14.98 4.05 2.35
C PRO A 194 -16.04 4.67 3.26
N GLY A 195 -17.08 3.89 3.58
CA GLY A 195 -18.25 4.37 4.34
C GLY A 195 -18.74 5.73 3.82
N ASP A 196 -18.98 6.65 4.76
CA ASP A 196 -19.35 8.03 4.46
C ASP A 196 -18.13 8.97 4.38
N THR A 197 -16.94 8.46 4.67
CA THR A 197 -15.69 9.23 4.75
C THR A 197 -14.60 8.71 3.80
N PRO A 198 -14.84 8.59 2.48
CA PRO A 198 -13.89 7.97 1.56
C PRO A 198 -12.59 8.77 1.37
N HIS A 199 -12.53 10.00 1.88
CA HIS A 199 -11.33 10.83 1.96
C HIS A 199 -10.36 10.37 3.06
N GLN A 200 -10.81 9.57 4.03
CA GLN A 200 -10.00 8.98 5.10
C GLN A 200 -9.70 7.52 4.75
N GLU A 201 -8.50 7.27 4.22
CA GLU A 201 -8.17 5.96 3.64
C GLU A 201 -7.45 5.03 4.59
N THR A 202 -6.82 5.56 5.64
CA THR A 202 -6.05 4.78 6.60
C THR A 202 -6.36 5.15 8.05
N ASN A 203 -5.99 4.27 8.97
CA ASN A 203 -6.01 4.49 10.42
C ASN A 203 -4.69 5.09 10.95
N LEU A 204 -3.90 5.74 10.08
CA LEU A 204 -2.77 6.55 10.51
C LEU A 204 -3.28 7.89 11.03
N ALA A 205 -2.81 8.30 12.20
CA ALA A 205 -3.00 9.64 12.70
C ALA A 205 -2.12 10.64 11.92
N PRO A 206 -2.49 11.94 11.88
CA PRO A 206 -1.67 12.96 11.24
C PRO A 206 -0.23 12.96 11.76
N GLY A 207 0.74 12.96 10.84
CA GLY A 207 2.16 12.98 11.17
C GLY A 207 2.76 11.63 11.59
N GLU A 208 1.98 10.53 11.61
CA GLU A 208 2.54 9.20 11.84
C GLU A 208 3.36 8.72 10.64
N LEU A 209 4.50 8.07 10.94
CA LEU A 209 5.43 7.52 9.96
C LEU A 209 5.44 6.00 10.05
N ILE A 210 5.16 5.31 8.94
CA ILE A 210 5.42 3.87 8.84
C ILE A 210 6.94 3.65 8.80
N THR A 211 7.47 2.86 9.72
CA THR A 211 8.91 2.56 9.81
C THR A 211 9.25 1.15 9.35
N GLY A 212 8.29 0.22 9.39
CA GLY A 212 8.55 -1.15 8.97
C GLY A 212 7.34 -2.05 8.95
N PHE A 213 7.58 -3.30 8.59
CA PHE A 213 6.58 -4.36 8.51
C PHE A 213 7.17 -5.67 9.02
N THR A 214 6.37 -6.43 9.76
CA THR A 214 6.74 -7.76 10.23
C THR A 214 5.73 -8.80 9.72
N VAL A 215 6.24 -9.90 9.17
CA VAL A 215 5.42 -11.03 8.72
C VAL A 215 5.91 -12.32 9.38
N ARG A 216 5.02 -13.01 10.09
CA ARG A 216 5.32 -14.31 10.72
C ARG A 216 5.20 -15.44 9.70
N GLY A 217 6.03 -16.47 9.83
CA GLY A 217 6.06 -17.61 8.90
C GLY A 217 7.16 -18.61 9.24
N PRO A 218 7.66 -19.36 8.24
CA PRO A 218 7.61 -19.10 6.79
C PRO A 218 6.33 -19.55 6.07
N TRP A 219 6.16 -19.11 4.82
CA TRP A 219 5.05 -19.46 3.91
C TRP A 219 5.55 -19.93 2.53
N PRO A 220 6.33 -21.02 2.45
CA PRO A 220 7.00 -21.44 1.21
C PRO A 220 6.02 -21.93 0.13
N ARG A 221 4.81 -22.38 0.52
CA ARG A 221 3.75 -22.77 -0.40
C ARG A 221 2.76 -21.61 -0.58
N SER A 222 3.21 -20.56 -1.25
CA SER A 222 2.41 -19.37 -1.51
C SER A 222 2.64 -18.83 -2.91
N ARG A 223 1.60 -18.25 -3.53
CA ARG A 223 1.61 -17.74 -4.91
C ARG A 223 0.75 -16.50 -5.06
N TYR A 224 1.09 -15.68 -6.05
CA TYR A 224 0.33 -14.53 -6.48
C TYR A 224 -0.16 -14.68 -7.92
N VAL A 225 -1.46 -14.49 -8.13
CA VAL A 225 -2.07 -14.46 -9.46
C VAL A 225 -2.58 -13.06 -9.73
N LYS A 226 -2.22 -12.51 -10.90
CA LYS A 226 -2.63 -11.17 -11.34
C LYS A 226 -3.21 -11.22 -12.74
N ILE A 227 -4.53 -11.03 -12.84
CA ILE A 227 -5.23 -10.93 -14.11
C ILE A 227 -5.31 -9.45 -14.52
N ARG A 228 -4.99 -9.16 -15.78
CA ARG A 228 -4.89 -7.81 -16.35
C ARG A 228 -5.10 -7.86 -17.87
N ASP A 229 -5.42 -6.72 -18.48
CA ASP A 229 -5.74 -6.64 -19.91
C ASP A 229 -4.49 -6.82 -20.79
N ARG A 230 -3.32 -6.40 -20.29
CA ARG A 230 -2.02 -6.59 -20.96
C ARG A 230 -0.99 -7.24 -20.05
N GLU A 231 -0.02 -7.91 -20.67
CA GLU A 231 0.93 -8.78 -19.99
C GLU A 231 1.72 -8.12 -18.86
N SER A 232 2.03 -6.82 -18.94
CA SER A 232 2.85 -6.12 -17.94
C SER A 232 2.52 -4.63 -17.85
N TYR A 233 3.04 -3.98 -16.81
CA TYR A 233 2.87 -2.55 -16.55
C TYR A 233 1.39 -2.13 -16.46
N GLU A 234 0.57 -2.96 -15.82
CA GLU A 234 -0.85 -2.68 -15.58
C GLU A 234 -1.27 -3.14 -14.17
N PHE A 235 -2.26 -2.43 -13.62
CA PHE A 235 -2.93 -2.83 -12.38
C PHE A 235 -3.76 -4.09 -12.62
N GLY A 236 -3.98 -4.87 -11.56
CA GLY A 236 -4.78 -6.08 -11.69
C GLY A 236 -6.28 -5.75 -11.75
N LEU A 237 -6.98 -6.38 -12.69
CA LEU A 237 -8.45 -6.40 -12.72
C LEU A 237 -8.99 -7.31 -11.61
N ALA A 238 -8.36 -8.48 -11.44
CA ALA A 238 -8.63 -9.40 -10.37
C ALA A 238 -7.32 -10.07 -9.95
N THR A 239 -7.03 -10.07 -8.66
CA THR A 239 -5.79 -10.60 -8.13
C THR A 239 -6.01 -11.39 -6.85
N ALA A 240 -5.16 -12.39 -6.62
CA ALA A 240 -5.21 -13.21 -5.41
C ALA A 240 -3.79 -13.57 -4.94
N ALA A 241 -3.50 -13.25 -3.68
CA ALA A 241 -2.36 -13.76 -2.93
C ALA A 241 -2.83 -14.96 -2.10
N VAL A 242 -2.28 -16.14 -2.34
CA VAL A 242 -2.68 -17.39 -1.68
C VAL A 242 -1.49 -17.99 -0.97
N ALA A 243 -1.65 -18.40 0.29
CA ALA A 243 -0.65 -19.13 1.06
C ALA A 243 -1.29 -20.32 1.77
N LEU A 244 -0.63 -21.48 1.69
CA LEU A 244 -1.15 -22.75 2.21
C LEU A 244 -0.17 -23.37 3.21
N ARG A 245 -0.70 -23.93 4.29
CA ARG A 245 -0.02 -24.92 5.13
C ARG A 245 -0.60 -26.29 4.82
N LEU A 246 0.28 -27.24 4.51
CA LEU A 246 -0.12 -28.62 4.27
C LEU A 246 0.35 -29.50 5.41
N GLU A 247 -0.54 -30.38 5.89
CA GLU A 247 -0.25 -31.41 6.87
C GLU A 247 -0.78 -32.75 6.35
N ALA A 248 0.09 -33.76 6.29
CA ALA A 248 -0.24 -35.10 5.78
C ALA A 248 -0.97 -35.12 4.41
N GLY A 249 -0.62 -34.20 3.50
CA GLY A 249 -1.22 -34.11 2.17
C GLY A 249 -2.57 -33.38 2.11
N THR A 250 -3.04 -32.85 3.24
CA THR A 250 -4.27 -32.04 3.33
C THR A 250 -3.95 -30.56 3.60
N VAL A 251 -4.85 -29.66 3.22
CA VAL A 251 -4.71 -28.23 3.54
C VAL A 251 -5.13 -28.02 4.99
N ALA A 252 -4.15 -27.75 5.86
CA ALA A 252 -4.38 -27.45 7.27
C ALA A 252 -4.70 -25.97 7.51
N GLU A 253 -4.16 -25.09 6.67
CA GLU A 253 -4.46 -23.65 6.72
C GLU A 253 -4.41 -23.07 5.31
N ALA A 254 -5.45 -22.33 4.93
CA ALA A 254 -5.46 -21.50 3.74
C ALA A 254 -5.57 -20.03 4.13
N ARG A 255 -4.76 -19.19 3.48
CA ARG A 255 -4.84 -17.74 3.62
C ARG A 255 -4.93 -17.11 2.25
N ILE A 256 -5.97 -16.30 2.04
CA ILE A 256 -6.27 -15.68 0.76
C ILE A 256 -6.43 -14.17 0.97
N GLY A 257 -5.69 -13.38 0.20
CA GLY A 257 -5.84 -11.94 0.12
C GLY A 257 -6.24 -11.54 -1.29
N LEU A 258 -7.30 -10.73 -1.42
CA LEU A 258 -7.83 -10.28 -2.71
C LEU A 258 -7.68 -8.76 -2.87
N VAL A 259 -7.37 -8.28 -4.08
CA VAL A 259 -7.45 -6.86 -4.53
C VAL A 259 -7.93 -6.86 -6.00
N GLY A 260 -8.18 -5.67 -6.57
CA GLY A 260 -8.74 -5.48 -7.91
C GLY A 260 -10.26 -5.50 -7.91
N VAL A 261 -10.86 -6.17 -6.92
CA VAL A 261 -12.31 -6.26 -6.70
C VAL A 261 -12.77 -5.54 -5.42
N LEU A 262 -11.85 -4.99 -4.62
CA LEU A 262 -12.11 -4.46 -3.28
C LEU A 262 -11.62 -3.01 -3.06
N HIS A 263 -12.28 -2.28 -2.17
CA HIS A 263 -11.81 -0.96 -1.69
C HIS A 263 -10.58 -1.05 -0.78
N GLN A 264 -10.41 -2.18 -0.08
CA GLN A 264 -9.26 -2.52 0.76
C GLN A 264 -8.94 -3.99 0.56
N ALA A 265 -7.72 -4.43 0.81
CA ALA A 265 -7.45 -5.86 0.81
C ALA A 265 -8.29 -6.53 1.94
N LEU A 266 -8.83 -7.73 1.69
CA LEU A 266 -9.60 -8.51 2.67
C LEU A 266 -9.04 -9.93 2.76
N ARG A 267 -9.21 -10.57 3.92
CA ARG A 267 -8.91 -11.98 4.16
C ARG A 267 -10.20 -12.77 4.28
N GLU A 268 -10.31 -13.86 3.52
CA GLU A 268 -11.30 -14.92 3.80
C GLU A 268 -10.61 -16.02 4.63
N LEU A 269 -11.28 -16.48 5.68
CA LEU A 269 -10.88 -17.64 6.47
C LEU A 269 -11.70 -18.83 5.96
N GLY A 270 -11.02 -19.79 5.35
CA GLY A 270 -11.56 -21.10 4.97
C GLY A 270 -10.86 -22.19 5.75
#